data_AF-A0AAV3NRL9-F1
#
_entry.id   AF-A0AAV3NRL9-F1
#
_cell.length_a   1.000
_cell.length_b   1.000
_cell.length_c   1.000
_cell.angle_alpha   90.00
_cell.angle_beta   90.00
_cell.angle_gamma   90.00
#
_symmetry.space_group_name_H-M   'P 1'
#
loop_
_entity.id
_entity.type
_entity.pdbx_description
1 polymer ?
#
loop_
_entity_poly.entity_id
_entity_poly.type
_entity_poly.pdbx_seq_one_letter_code
_entity_poly.pdbx_strand_id
1 'polypeptide(L)'
;MNRYKNNFINWDVCNEVLHYDFYKERLGPNATLDFFETAQKLDPLAKLFMNDFYVVESCDDMNSTVDAYILRMKELEQAGMLMDGIGIEGHFGVPNLPLMRAVLDKLATLQLPIWLSEARYLEAVLRKGFSHPSVNGIVVWAAIHPYGCYEMCMLNLPTGNVMDNLLKEWQTGTVNGQTDEHGSFSFDGFLGEYKVTVNYLDRTTNLTFSLRSGSETKHVNIHL
;
A
#
# COMPACT_ATOMS: atom_id res chain seq x y z
N MET A 1 -6.31 10.49 -19.29
CA MET A 1 -5.16 10.64 -18.36
C MET A 1 -4.37 11.94 -18.57
N ASN A 2 -4.14 12.42 -19.80
CA ASN A 2 -3.28 13.60 -20.09
C ASN A 2 -3.52 14.86 -19.21
N ARG A 3 -4.79 15.20 -18.88
CA ARG A 3 -5.12 16.33 -18.00
C ARG A 3 -4.49 16.26 -16.60
N TYR A 4 -4.27 15.05 -16.09
CA TYR A 4 -3.81 14.80 -14.71
C TYR A 4 -2.48 14.05 -14.68
N LYS A 5 -1.73 14.10 -15.79
CA LYS A 5 -0.41 13.50 -15.88
C LYS A 5 0.49 14.04 -14.77
N ASN A 6 1.19 13.16 -14.06
CA ASN A 6 2.06 13.45 -12.91
C ASN A 6 1.34 13.99 -11.64
N ASN A 7 0.01 14.05 -11.61
CA ASN A 7 -0.74 14.50 -10.42
C ASN A 7 -1.09 13.34 -9.47
N PHE A 8 -1.03 12.11 -9.96
CA PHE A 8 -1.41 10.90 -9.21
C PHE A 8 -0.27 9.89 -9.21
N ILE A 9 -0.17 9.14 -8.11
CA ILE A 9 0.90 8.16 -7.88
C ILE A 9 0.59 6.79 -8.51
N ASN A 10 -0.69 6.50 -8.77
CA ASN A 10 -1.20 5.30 -9.42
C ASN A 10 -2.61 5.57 -10.01
N TRP A 11 -3.08 4.63 -10.83
CA TRP A 11 -4.43 4.61 -11.39
C TRP A 11 -5.00 3.21 -11.32
N ASP A 12 -6.17 3.07 -10.70
CA ASP A 12 -7.02 1.88 -10.84
C ASP A 12 -7.71 1.97 -12.20
N VAL A 13 -7.15 1.28 -13.20
CA VAL A 13 -7.65 1.37 -14.59
C VAL A 13 -8.95 0.59 -14.75
N CYS A 14 -9.05 -0.54 -14.03
CA CYS A 14 -10.21 -1.40 -14.01
C CYS A 14 -10.60 -1.71 -12.57
N ASN A 15 -11.87 -1.46 -12.25
CA ASN A 15 -12.50 -1.76 -10.97
C ASN A 15 -13.40 -2.98 -11.12
N GLU A 16 -13.35 -3.90 -10.17
CA GLU A 16 -14.36 -4.94 -9.94
C GLU A 16 -14.54 -5.92 -11.12
N VAL A 17 -13.47 -6.17 -11.87
CA VAL A 17 -13.49 -6.99 -13.10
C VAL A 17 -13.62 -8.49 -12.84
N LEU A 18 -13.48 -8.93 -11.58
CA LEU A 18 -13.79 -10.30 -11.18
C LEU A 18 -15.29 -10.52 -10.97
N HIS A 19 -16.05 -9.46 -10.68
CA HIS A 19 -17.47 -9.54 -10.36
C HIS A 19 -18.38 -9.16 -11.52
N TYR A 20 -17.94 -8.23 -12.37
CA TYR A 20 -18.82 -7.62 -13.37
C TYR A 20 -18.22 -7.64 -14.78
N ASP A 21 -19.04 -8.05 -15.74
CA ASP A 21 -18.68 -8.16 -17.17
C ASP A 21 -19.24 -6.99 -18.02
N PHE A 22 -19.70 -5.90 -17.40
CA PHE A 22 -20.44 -4.81 -18.09
C PHE A 22 -19.77 -4.30 -19.37
N TYR A 23 -18.47 -3.99 -19.29
CA TYR A 23 -17.70 -3.49 -20.43
C TYR A 23 -17.37 -4.60 -21.43
N LYS A 24 -17.04 -5.80 -20.92
CA LYS A 24 -16.73 -6.98 -21.74
C LYS A 24 -17.90 -7.40 -22.62
N GLU A 25 -19.13 -7.35 -22.09
CA GLU A 25 -20.35 -7.64 -22.85
C GLU A 25 -20.62 -6.66 -24.00
N ARG A 26 -20.14 -5.41 -23.88
CA ARG A 26 -20.46 -4.32 -24.82
C ARG A 26 -19.35 -4.00 -25.80
N LEU A 27 -18.11 -4.08 -25.33
CA LEU A 27 -16.90 -3.73 -26.07
C LEU A 27 -16.13 -4.98 -26.54
N GLY A 28 -16.50 -6.16 -26.03
CA GLY A 28 -15.90 -7.44 -26.39
C GLY A 28 -14.93 -7.99 -25.34
N PRO A 29 -14.42 -9.22 -25.54
CA PRO A 29 -13.58 -9.92 -24.57
C PRO A 29 -12.29 -9.19 -24.20
N ASN A 30 -11.81 -8.30 -25.07
CA ASN A 30 -10.55 -7.56 -24.88
C ASN A 30 -10.73 -6.20 -24.19
N ALA A 31 -11.93 -5.84 -23.74
CA ALA A 31 -12.22 -4.50 -23.19
C ALA A 31 -11.22 -4.07 -22.09
N THR A 32 -10.93 -4.97 -21.14
CA THR A 32 -9.96 -4.72 -20.06
C THR A 32 -8.57 -4.44 -20.61
N LEU A 33 -8.10 -5.26 -21.56
CA LEU A 33 -6.81 -5.09 -22.22
C LEU A 33 -6.73 -3.73 -22.93
N ASP A 34 -7.77 -3.37 -23.69
CA ASP A 34 -7.85 -2.11 -24.42
C ASP A 34 -7.78 -0.89 -23.48
N PHE A 35 -8.34 -1.00 -22.27
CA PHE A 35 -8.27 0.07 -21.26
C PHE A 35 -6.84 0.27 -20.74
N PHE A 36 -6.15 -0.82 -20.39
CA PHE A 36 -4.74 -0.75 -19.95
C PHE A 36 -3.82 -0.23 -21.06
N GLU A 37 -3.97 -0.73 -22.29
CA GLU A 37 -3.20 -0.22 -23.43
C GLU A 37 -3.43 1.27 -23.66
N THR A 38 -4.69 1.71 -23.59
CA THR A 38 -5.04 3.12 -23.77
C THR A 38 -4.46 3.97 -22.65
N ALA A 39 -4.52 3.50 -21.40
CA ALA A 39 -3.93 4.18 -20.25
C ALA A 39 -2.42 4.37 -20.44
N GLN A 40 -1.71 3.29 -20.77
CA GLN A 40 -0.27 3.31 -21.00
C GLN A 40 0.13 4.20 -22.19
N LYS A 41 -0.65 4.20 -23.29
CA LYS A 41 -0.41 5.09 -24.44
C LYS A 41 -0.56 6.57 -24.07
N LEU A 42 -1.54 6.90 -23.23
CA LEU A 42 -1.81 8.28 -22.81
C LEU A 42 -0.83 8.77 -21.75
N ASP A 43 -0.39 7.89 -20.85
CA ASP A 43 0.57 8.20 -19.80
C ASP A 43 1.52 7.02 -19.54
N PRO A 44 2.64 6.92 -20.31
CA PRO A 44 3.57 5.79 -20.21
C PRO A 44 4.30 5.66 -18.87
N LEU A 45 4.20 6.67 -18.01
CA LEU A 45 4.84 6.68 -16.68
C LEU A 45 3.82 6.47 -15.55
N ALA A 46 2.52 6.38 -15.87
CA ALA A 46 1.49 6.09 -14.89
C ALA A 46 1.64 4.65 -14.40
N LYS A 47 1.55 4.46 -13.08
CA LYS A 47 1.48 3.13 -12.48
C LYS A 47 0.06 2.61 -12.56
N LEU A 48 -0.14 1.49 -13.25
CA LEU A 48 -1.47 0.94 -13.53
C LEU A 48 -1.81 -0.23 -12.60
N PHE A 49 -2.99 -0.17 -12.00
CA PHE A 49 -3.49 -1.11 -11.00
C PHE A 49 -4.80 -1.73 -11.49
N MET A 50 -5.05 -2.97 -11.04
CA MET A 50 -6.36 -3.61 -11.07
C MET A 50 -6.89 -3.59 -9.64
N ASN A 51 -8.12 -3.13 -9.44
CA ASN A 51 -8.71 -3.00 -8.11
C ASN A 51 -9.97 -3.86 -7.99
N ASP A 52 -10.08 -4.62 -6.89
CA ASP A 52 -11.21 -5.53 -6.68
C ASP A 52 -11.49 -5.79 -5.19
N PHE A 53 -12.74 -6.13 -4.85
CA PHE A 53 -13.19 -6.48 -3.49
C PHE A 53 -13.37 -7.98 -3.31
N TYR A 54 -13.68 -8.39 -2.08
CA TYR A 54 -13.84 -9.80 -1.67
C TYR A 54 -12.65 -10.74 -1.94
N VAL A 55 -11.50 -10.22 -2.38
CA VAL A 55 -10.28 -11.00 -2.58
C VAL A 55 -9.64 -11.39 -1.25
N VAL A 56 -9.61 -10.46 -0.29
CA VAL A 56 -8.91 -10.58 1.00
C VAL A 56 -9.88 -10.73 2.18
N GLU A 57 -11.12 -10.33 1.97
CA GLU A 57 -12.14 -10.14 2.99
C GLU A 57 -12.85 -11.45 3.36
N SER A 58 -13.09 -12.32 2.37
CA SER A 58 -13.79 -13.59 2.55
C SER A 58 -13.29 -14.65 1.57
N CYS A 59 -13.60 -15.91 1.86
CA CYS A 59 -13.47 -17.05 0.95
C CYS A 59 -14.81 -17.52 0.38
N ASP A 60 -15.90 -16.79 0.64
CA ASP A 60 -17.26 -17.20 0.27
C ASP A 60 -17.60 -16.85 -1.19
N ASP A 61 -16.93 -15.85 -1.78
CA ASP A 61 -17.09 -15.50 -3.19
C ASP A 61 -16.12 -16.31 -4.06
N MET A 62 -16.67 -17.28 -4.79
CA MET A 62 -15.90 -18.15 -5.69
C MET A 62 -15.41 -17.42 -6.96
N ASN A 63 -15.97 -16.27 -7.31
CA ASN A 63 -15.55 -15.48 -8.46
C ASN A 63 -14.34 -14.58 -8.13
N SER A 64 -14.24 -14.11 -6.88
CA SER A 64 -13.16 -13.20 -6.43
C SER A 64 -12.11 -13.89 -5.56
N THR A 65 -11.81 -15.16 -5.84
CA THR A 65 -10.72 -15.82 -5.12
C THR A 65 -9.36 -15.18 -5.46
N VAL A 66 -8.41 -15.24 -4.53
CA VAL A 66 -7.02 -14.83 -4.80
C VAL A 66 -6.40 -15.54 -6.01
N ASP A 67 -6.83 -16.77 -6.32
CA ASP A 67 -6.41 -17.49 -7.53
C ASP A 67 -7.01 -16.89 -8.80
N ALA A 68 -8.30 -16.50 -8.77
CA ALA A 68 -8.94 -15.82 -9.88
C ALA A 68 -8.29 -14.45 -10.16
N TYR A 69 -7.96 -13.70 -9.11
CA TYR A 69 -7.22 -12.43 -9.23
C TYR A 69 -5.85 -12.66 -9.88
N ILE A 70 -5.06 -13.60 -9.36
CA ILE A 70 -3.73 -13.93 -9.89
C ILE A 70 -3.81 -14.42 -11.34
N LEU A 71 -4.81 -15.25 -11.65
CA LEU A 71 -5.04 -15.74 -13.01
C LEU A 71 -5.29 -14.57 -13.95
N ARG A 72 -6.19 -13.64 -13.59
CA ARG A 72 -6.50 -12.47 -14.41
C ARG A 72 -5.28 -11.57 -14.63
N MET A 73 -4.46 -11.35 -13.60
CA MET A 73 -3.21 -10.59 -13.73
C MET A 73 -2.25 -11.25 -14.71
N LYS A 74 -2.11 -12.59 -14.67
CA LYS A 74 -1.26 -13.35 -15.59
C LYS A 74 -1.80 -13.37 -17.02
N GLU A 75 -3.11 -13.40 -17.21
CA GLU A 75 -3.73 -13.28 -18.54
C GLU A 75 -3.39 -11.93 -19.19
N LEU A 76 -3.47 -10.83 -18.42
CA LEU A 76 -3.07 -9.50 -18.88
C LEU A 76 -1.57 -9.44 -19.19
N GLU A 77 -0.72 -10.02 -18.34
CA GLU A 77 0.73 -10.13 -18.58
C GLU A 77 1.05 -10.89 -19.88
N GLN A 78 0.40 -12.03 -20.11
CA GLN A 78 0.56 -12.81 -21.34
C GLN A 78 0.07 -12.07 -22.59
N ALA A 79 -0.93 -11.19 -22.45
CA ALA A 79 -1.38 -10.29 -23.49
C ALA A 79 -0.46 -9.08 -23.71
N GLY A 80 0.65 -8.98 -22.97
CA GLY A 80 1.66 -7.95 -23.11
C GLY A 80 1.52 -6.77 -22.15
N MET A 81 0.54 -6.79 -21.23
CA MET A 81 0.33 -5.73 -20.24
C MET A 81 1.08 -6.01 -18.95
N LEU A 82 2.07 -5.17 -18.65
CA LEU A 82 2.74 -5.20 -17.36
C LEU A 82 1.97 -4.33 -16.37
N MET A 83 1.53 -4.95 -15.28
CA MET A 83 0.86 -4.27 -14.18
C MET A 83 1.89 -3.71 -13.21
N ASP A 84 1.64 -2.53 -12.66
CA ASP A 84 2.55 -1.88 -11.70
C ASP A 84 2.16 -2.14 -10.24
N GLY A 85 0.96 -2.67 -10.01
CA GLY A 85 0.48 -2.95 -8.66
C GLY A 85 -0.86 -3.65 -8.58
N ILE A 86 -1.19 -4.02 -7.35
CA ILE A 86 -2.38 -4.78 -6.96
C ILE A 86 -3.23 -3.88 -6.07
N GLY A 87 -4.45 -3.56 -6.50
CA GLY A 87 -5.46 -2.88 -5.69
C GLY A 87 -6.42 -3.87 -5.08
N ILE A 88 -6.58 -3.83 -3.76
CA ILE A 88 -7.54 -4.63 -3.01
C ILE A 88 -8.38 -3.68 -2.17
N GLU A 89 -9.70 -3.67 -2.35
CA GLU A 89 -10.59 -2.70 -1.70
C GLU A 89 -10.54 -2.84 -0.17
N GLY A 90 -10.66 -4.04 0.39
CA GLY A 90 -10.58 -4.24 1.84
C GLY A 90 -11.87 -3.83 2.55
N HIS A 91 -13.01 -4.16 1.96
CA HIS A 91 -14.35 -3.96 2.50
C HIS A 91 -14.71 -4.99 3.59
N PHE A 92 -13.86 -5.07 4.61
CA PHE A 92 -14.03 -6.04 5.69
C PHE A 92 -15.31 -5.77 6.49
N GLY A 93 -16.08 -6.83 6.71
CA GLY A 93 -17.04 -6.90 7.82
C GLY A 93 -16.31 -7.25 9.11
N VAL A 94 -16.33 -8.53 9.49
CA VAL A 94 -15.45 -9.06 10.54
C VAL A 94 -14.23 -9.70 9.86
N PRO A 95 -13.02 -9.15 10.02
CA PRO A 95 -11.85 -9.64 9.28
C PRO A 95 -11.32 -10.94 9.89
N ASN A 96 -11.00 -11.86 9.00
CA ASN A 96 -10.22 -13.05 9.30
C ASN A 96 -8.73 -12.74 9.07
N LEU A 97 -8.01 -12.32 10.12
CA LEU A 97 -6.61 -11.89 10.00
C LEU A 97 -5.64 -12.98 9.48
N PRO A 98 -5.80 -14.27 9.85
CA PRO A 98 -5.06 -15.35 9.21
C PRO A 98 -5.33 -15.47 7.71
N LEU A 99 -6.59 -15.39 7.28
CA LEU A 99 -6.95 -15.41 5.86
C LEU A 99 -6.35 -14.21 5.12
N MET A 100 -6.53 -13.00 5.66
CA MET A 100 -5.92 -11.78 5.11
C MET A 100 -4.42 -11.96 4.92
N ARG A 101 -3.72 -12.55 5.91
CA ARG A 101 -2.28 -12.80 5.77
C ARG A 101 -1.97 -13.75 4.62
N ALA A 102 -2.67 -14.88 4.55
CA ALA A 102 -2.44 -15.90 3.54
C ALA A 102 -2.72 -15.38 2.13
N VAL A 103 -3.77 -14.58 1.96
CA VAL A 103 -4.10 -13.92 0.69
C VAL A 103 -3.00 -12.93 0.30
N LEU A 104 -2.56 -12.06 1.23
CA LEU A 104 -1.48 -11.11 0.96
C LEU A 104 -0.15 -11.81 0.64
N ASP A 105 0.22 -12.87 1.37
CA ASP A 105 1.43 -13.66 1.10
C ASP A 105 1.35 -14.32 -0.30
N LYS A 106 0.16 -14.73 -0.73
CA LYS A 106 -0.06 -15.31 -2.06
C LYS A 106 -0.03 -14.26 -3.17
N LEU A 107 -0.67 -13.11 -2.99
CA LEU A 107 -0.57 -11.98 -3.92
C LEU A 107 0.89 -11.48 -4.04
N ALA A 108 1.64 -11.49 -2.95
CA ALA A 108 3.05 -11.11 -2.92
C ALA A 108 3.94 -11.97 -3.83
N THR A 109 3.49 -13.17 -4.25
CA THR A 109 4.22 -13.99 -5.22
C THR A 109 4.30 -13.36 -6.60
N LEU A 110 3.42 -12.40 -6.91
CA LEU A 110 3.47 -11.59 -8.13
C LEU A 110 4.61 -10.54 -8.09
N GLN A 111 5.23 -10.32 -6.92
CA GLN A 111 6.30 -9.32 -6.73
C GLN A 111 5.89 -7.88 -7.12
N LEU A 112 4.59 -7.61 -7.01
CA LEU A 112 4.00 -6.29 -7.23
C LEU A 112 3.61 -5.65 -5.88
N PRO A 113 3.67 -4.30 -5.79
CA PRO A 113 3.21 -3.60 -4.60
C PRO A 113 1.70 -3.77 -4.41
N ILE A 114 1.29 -4.15 -3.21
CA ILE A 114 -0.12 -4.29 -2.84
C ILE A 114 -0.59 -3.00 -2.17
N TRP A 115 -1.75 -2.51 -2.59
CA TRP A 115 -2.43 -1.37 -2.02
C TRP A 115 -3.78 -1.81 -1.49
N LEU A 116 -4.02 -1.61 -0.20
CA LEU A 116 -5.38 -1.65 0.35
C LEU A 116 -6.02 -0.30 0.00
N SER A 117 -6.99 -0.27 -0.91
CA SER A 117 -7.49 0.99 -1.51
C SER A 117 -8.70 1.58 -0.78
N GLU A 118 -9.48 0.76 -0.07
CA GLU A 118 -10.76 1.16 0.53
C GLU A 118 -10.96 0.56 1.93
N ALA A 119 -9.85 0.37 2.65
CA ALA A 119 -9.81 -0.39 3.90
C ALA A 119 -10.75 0.20 4.95
N ARG A 120 -11.56 -0.65 5.61
CA ARG A 120 -12.47 -0.23 6.69
C ARG A 120 -11.85 -0.40 8.09
N TYR A 121 -12.21 0.49 9.03
CA TYR A 121 -11.55 0.66 10.33
C TYR A 121 -11.81 -0.45 11.35
N LEU A 122 -11.19 -1.61 11.14
CA LEU A 122 -10.72 -2.42 12.26
C LEU A 122 -9.22 -2.16 12.40
N GLU A 123 -8.77 -1.60 13.54
CA GLU A 123 -7.35 -1.37 13.87
C GLU A 123 -6.47 -2.57 13.46
N ALA A 124 -7.01 -3.78 13.62
CA ALA A 124 -6.38 -5.02 13.20
C ALA A 124 -6.08 -5.12 11.69
N VAL A 125 -6.96 -4.66 10.80
CA VAL A 125 -6.72 -4.62 9.35
C VAL A 125 -5.58 -3.66 9.03
N LEU A 126 -5.59 -2.46 9.60
CA LEU A 126 -4.54 -1.47 9.38
C LEU A 126 -3.18 -1.99 9.87
N ARG A 127 -3.12 -2.55 11.08
CA ARG A 127 -1.90 -3.21 11.60
C ARG A 127 -1.46 -4.39 10.75
N LYS A 128 -2.40 -5.21 10.28
CA LYS A 128 -2.09 -6.40 9.49
C LYS A 128 -1.56 -6.05 8.11
N GLY A 129 -2.15 -5.05 7.46
CA GLY A 129 -1.64 -4.47 6.22
C GLY A 129 -0.26 -3.85 6.43
N PHE A 130 -0.12 -2.96 7.42
CA PHE A 130 1.13 -2.25 7.70
C PHE A 130 2.31 -3.20 8.02
N SER A 131 2.04 -4.33 8.69
CA SER A 131 3.07 -5.34 9.01
C SER A 131 3.43 -6.27 7.85
N HIS A 132 2.79 -6.14 6.68
CA HIS A 132 3.06 -6.99 5.53
C HIS A 132 4.08 -6.33 4.58
N PRO A 133 5.23 -6.96 4.29
CA PRO A 133 6.32 -6.32 3.53
C PRO A 133 5.94 -5.95 2.09
N SER A 134 5.00 -6.68 1.48
CA SER A 134 4.50 -6.38 0.13
C SER A 134 3.32 -5.40 0.08
N VAL A 135 2.86 -4.87 1.23
CA VAL A 135 1.84 -3.82 1.25
C VAL A 135 2.57 -2.48 1.26
N ASN A 136 2.37 -1.70 0.20
CA ASN A 136 3.06 -0.44 -0.02
C ASN A 136 2.18 0.79 0.23
N GLY A 137 0.87 0.60 0.31
CA GLY A 137 -0.08 1.67 0.56
C GLY A 137 -1.35 1.17 1.21
N ILE A 138 -1.91 2.02 2.08
CA ILE A 138 -3.25 1.85 2.64
C ILE A 138 -3.97 3.18 2.44
N VAL A 139 -5.04 3.14 1.67
CA VAL A 139 -6.01 4.22 1.48
C VAL A 139 -7.27 3.82 2.21
N VAL A 140 -7.82 4.74 2.99
CA VAL A 140 -9.01 4.48 3.79
C VAL A 140 -10.21 5.21 3.19
N TRP A 141 -11.30 4.47 3.00
CA TRP A 141 -12.56 4.97 2.43
C TRP A 141 -13.37 5.80 3.42
N ALA A 142 -12.93 7.04 3.67
CA ALA A 142 -13.50 7.93 4.69
C ALA A 142 -14.15 9.20 4.12
N ALA A 143 -14.88 9.06 3.01
CA ALA A 143 -15.54 10.20 2.35
C ALA A 143 -16.55 10.91 3.27
N ILE A 144 -16.47 12.25 3.31
CA ILE A 144 -17.40 13.13 4.03
C ILE A 144 -18.56 13.46 3.08
N HIS A 145 -19.78 13.36 3.59
CA HIS A 145 -21.03 13.69 2.91
C HIS A 145 -21.66 14.95 3.54
N PRO A 146 -22.42 15.78 2.80
CA PRO A 146 -23.10 16.95 3.39
C PRO A 146 -24.02 16.66 4.59
N TYR A 147 -24.47 15.41 4.76
CA TYR A 147 -25.34 14.97 5.87
C TYR A 147 -24.65 14.03 6.87
N GLY A 148 -23.33 13.83 6.78
CA GLY A 148 -22.60 12.90 7.66
C GLY A 148 -21.32 12.36 7.02
N CYS A 149 -20.88 11.17 7.41
CA CYS A 149 -19.93 10.41 6.60
C CYS A 149 -20.68 9.40 5.74
N TYR A 150 -20.02 8.93 4.68
CA TYR A 150 -20.56 7.86 3.86
C TYR A 150 -20.59 6.54 4.63
N GLU A 151 -19.42 5.94 4.84
CA GLU A 151 -19.27 4.67 5.57
C GLU A 151 -18.53 4.88 6.90
N MET A 152 -17.60 5.84 6.94
CA MET A 152 -16.74 6.06 8.11
C MET A 152 -16.43 7.54 8.31
N CYS A 153 -16.58 8.02 9.54
CA CYS A 153 -16.32 9.41 9.91
C CYS A 153 -14.95 9.51 10.60
N MET A 154 -14.05 10.30 10.02
CA MET A 154 -12.68 10.45 10.54
C MET A 154 -12.45 11.63 11.47
N LEU A 155 -13.32 12.63 11.42
CA LEU A 155 -13.12 13.86 12.17
C LEU A 155 -13.77 13.78 13.56
N ASN A 156 -12.95 13.88 14.62
CA ASN A 156 -13.36 14.00 16.03
C ASN A 156 -14.25 12.87 16.57
N LEU A 157 -14.02 11.64 16.11
CA LEU A 157 -14.74 10.43 16.53
C LEU A 157 -13.79 9.31 16.94
N PRO A 158 -14.25 8.26 17.66
CA PRO A 158 -13.41 7.15 18.12
C PRO A 158 -12.56 6.53 17.01
N THR A 159 -13.10 6.45 15.80
CA THR A 159 -12.43 5.95 14.60
C THR A 159 -11.24 6.82 14.18
N GLY A 160 -11.38 8.14 14.24
CA GLY A 160 -10.27 9.07 14.00
C GLY A 160 -9.15 8.94 15.04
N ASN A 161 -9.52 8.74 16.31
CA ASN A 161 -8.54 8.54 17.39
C ASN A 161 -7.70 7.26 17.17
N VAL A 162 -8.30 6.19 16.63
CA VAL A 162 -7.54 4.96 16.28
C VAL A 162 -6.47 5.29 15.25
N MET A 163 -6.83 5.99 14.17
CA MET A 163 -5.86 6.39 13.15
C MET A 163 -4.76 7.30 13.72
N ASP A 164 -5.13 8.32 14.49
CA ASP A 164 -4.17 9.24 15.11
C ASP A 164 -3.20 8.51 16.04
N ASN A 165 -3.68 7.52 16.79
CA ASN A 165 -2.85 6.71 17.68
C ASN A 165 -1.92 5.78 16.90
N LEU A 166 -2.41 5.13 15.83
CA LEU A 166 -1.58 4.30 14.96
C LEU A 166 -0.49 5.13 14.26
N LEU A 167 -0.82 6.32 13.74
CA LEU A 167 0.16 7.22 13.14
C LEU A 167 1.21 7.71 14.15
N LYS A 168 0.80 7.96 15.40
CA LYS A 168 1.72 8.31 16.49
C LYS A 168 2.62 7.15 16.89
N GLU A 169 2.12 5.92 16.78
CA GLU A 169 2.87 4.69 17.04
C GLU A 169 3.85 4.35 15.91
N TRP A 170 3.42 4.53 14.64
CA TRP A 170 4.20 4.19 13.44
C TRP A 170 5.12 5.30 12.97
N GLN A 171 5.85 5.88 13.91
CA GLN A 171 6.88 6.87 13.66
C GLN A 171 8.03 6.65 14.62
N THR A 172 9.24 6.93 14.14
CA THR A 172 10.39 6.98 15.01
C THR A 172 10.53 8.40 15.54
N GLY A 173 10.36 8.55 16.86
CA GLY A 173 10.63 9.81 17.55
C GLY A 173 12.13 10.08 17.68
N THR A 174 12.48 11.03 18.55
CA THR A 174 13.88 11.30 18.87
C THR A 174 14.50 10.14 19.65
N VAL A 175 15.51 9.50 19.08
CA VAL A 175 16.32 8.48 19.74
C VAL A 175 17.65 9.11 20.17
N ASN A 176 17.96 9.01 21.47
CA ASN A 176 19.23 9.47 22.03
C ASN A 176 19.99 8.27 22.60
N GLY A 177 21.31 8.28 22.47
CA GLY A 177 22.16 7.23 23.04
C GLY A 177 23.64 7.59 22.98
N GLN A 178 24.46 6.72 23.56
CA GLN A 178 25.91 6.79 23.49
C GLN A 178 26.41 5.67 22.60
N THR A 179 27.48 5.94 21.85
CA THR A 179 28.17 4.90 21.08
C THR A 179 28.88 3.92 22.02
N ASP A 180 29.04 2.69 21.56
CA ASP A 180 29.86 1.69 22.24
C ASP A 180 31.37 1.98 22.15
N GLU A 181 32.19 1.06 22.66
CA GLU A 181 33.66 1.13 22.63
C GLU A 181 34.27 1.14 21.22
N HIS A 182 33.48 0.78 20.20
CA HIS A 182 33.85 0.81 18.79
C HIS A 182 33.27 2.03 18.05
N GLY A 183 32.61 2.96 18.75
CA GLY A 183 31.99 4.13 18.14
C GLY A 183 30.68 3.82 17.40
N SER A 184 30.06 2.66 17.65
CA SER A 184 28.83 2.22 16.98
C SER A 184 27.58 2.49 17.84
N PHE A 185 26.47 2.82 17.17
CA PHE A 185 25.16 2.97 17.79
C PHE A 185 24.10 2.37 16.86
N SER A 186 23.20 1.56 17.41
CA SER A 186 22.13 0.88 16.66
C SER A 186 20.77 1.18 17.28
N PHE A 187 19.75 1.32 16.43
CA PHE A 187 18.36 1.50 16.84
C PHE A 187 17.43 0.93 15.77
N ASP A 188 16.22 0.55 16.18
CA ASP A 188 15.14 0.18 15.25
C ASP A 188 14.31 1.40 14.90
N GLY A 189 14.02 1.58 13.61
CA GLY A 189 13.27 2.73 13.11
C GLY A 189 12.28 2.37 12.01
N PHE A 190 11.22 3.16 11.89
CA PHE A 190 10.26 3.10 10.78
C PHE A 190 10.87 3.73 9.53
N LEU A 191 10.36 3.35 8.35
CA LEU A 191 10.82 3.92 7.08
C LEU A 191 10.60 5.44 7.07
N GLY A 192 11.57 6.21 6.58
CA GLY A 192 11.49 7.67 6.58
C GLY A 192 12.83 8.37 6.47
N GLU A 193 12.80 9.69 6.58
CA GLU A 193 13.99 10.54 6.56
C GLU A 193 14.44 10.85 7.98
N TYR A 194 15.73 10.69 8.24
CA TYR A 194 16.34 10.87 9.54
C TYR A 194 17.40 11.96 9.50
N LYS A 195 17.48 12.72 10.59
CA LYS A 195 18.60 13.62 10.88
C LYS A 195 19.35 13.10 12.09
N VAL A 196 20.65 12.93 11.95
CA VAL A 196 21.55 12.49 13.03
C VAL A 196 22.43 13.66 13.43
N THR A 197 22.58 13.83 14.74
CA THR A 197 23.52 14.77 15.35
C THR A 197 24.48 13.97 16.22
N VAL A 198 25.77 14.05 15.96
CA VAL A 198 26.80 13.37 16.77
C VAL A 198 27.64 14.44 17.46
N ASN A 199 27.79 14.29 18.78
CA ASN A 199 28.61 15.15 19.61
C ASN A 199 29.77 14.33 20.17
N TYR A 200 31.00 14.81 19.99
CA TYR A 200 32.21 14.21 20.55
C TYR A 200 33.17 15.30 21.00
N LEU A 201 33.42 15.40 22.32
CA LEU A 201 34.16 16.50 22.94
C LEU A 201 33.57 17.85 22.50
N ASP A 202 34.38 18.72 21.90
CA ASP A 202 33.97 20.06 21.41
C ASP A 202 33.51 20.06 19.94
N ARG A 203 33.30 18.88 19.33
CA ARG A 203 32.86 18.75 17.94
C ARG A 203 31.42 18.26 17.86
N THR A 204 30.66 18.90 16.96
CA THR A 204 29.31 18.47 16.57
C THR A 204 29.27 18.31 15.06
N THR A 205 28.75 17.18 14.59
CA THR A 205 28.47 16.95 13.17
C THR A 205 27.01 16.54 12.97
N ASN A 206 26.44 16.94 11.83
CA ASN A 206 25.07 16.65 11.46
C ASN A 206 25.03 15.95 10.11
N LEU A 207 24.20 14.93 9.97
CA LEU A 207 23.95 14.26 8.69
C LEU A 207 22.47 13.93 8.53
N THR A 208 22.06 13.67 7.30
CA THR A 208 20.72 13.16 6.99
C THR A 208 20.79 11.87 6.20
N PHE A 209 19.90 10.91 6.47
CA PHE A 209 19.79 9.69 5.69
C PHE A 209 18.34 9.19 5.61
N SER A 210 18.01 8.49 4.52
CA SER A 210 16.70 7.87 4.33
C SER A 210 16.71 6.40 4.74
N LEU A 211 15.88 5.95 5.66
CA LEU A 211 15.61 4.54 5.89
C LEU A 211 14.52 4.07 4.92
N ARG A 212 14.88 3.13 4.03
CA ARG A 212 13.98 2.57 3.01
C ARG A 212 13.81 1.08 3.25
N SER A 213 12.79 0.47 2.65
CA SER A 213 12.61 -0.98 2.75
C SER A 213 13.84 -1.72 2.22
N GLY A 214 14.23 -2.78 2.92
CA GLY A 214 15.40 -3.59 2.61
C GLY A 214 15.46 -4.83 3.50
N SER A 215 16.22 -5.83 3.07
CA SER A 215 16.44 -7.07 3.82
C SER A 215 17.57 -6.96 4.85
N GLU A 216 18.31 -5.86 4.83
CA GLU A 216 19.52 -5.68 5.63
C GLU A 216 19.46 -4.40 6.46
N THR A 217 20.21 -4.40 7.56
CA THR A 217 20.43 -3.22 8.39
C THR A 217 21.14 -2.14 7.57
N LYS A 218 20.59 -0.92 7.59
CA LYS A 218 21.25 0.22 6.97
C LYS A 218 22.40 0.73 7.85
N HIS A 219 23.62 0.65 7.34
CA HIS A 219 24.80 1.22 7.98
C HIS A 219 25.07 2.65 7.47
N VAL A 220 25.40 3.55 8.40
CA VAL A 220 25.73 4.95 8.10
C VAL A 220 27.02 5.31 8.83
N ASN A 221 28.07 5.62 8.07
CA ASN A 221 29.36 6.03 8.63
C ASN A 221 29.40 7.55 8.80
N ILE A 222 29.85 7.99 9.96
CA ILE A 222 29.91 9.42 10.34
C ILE A 222 31.35 9.78 10.66
N HIS A 223 31.87 10.81 10.02
CA HIS A 223 33.21 11.33 10.28
C HIS A 223 33.13 12.60 11.12
N LEU A 224 33.95 12.67 12.16
CA LEU A 224 34.06 13.74 13.17
C LEU A 224 35.36 14.53 13.05
#